data_AF-A0A3M8LAY5-F1
#
_entry.id   AF-A0A3M8LAY5-F1
#
_cell.length_a   1.000
_cell.length_b   1.000
_cell.length_c   1.000
_cell.angle_alpha   90.00
_cell.angle_beta   90.00
_cell.angle_gamma   90.00
#
_symmetry.space_group_name_H-M   'P 1'
#
loop_
_entity.id
_entity.type
_entity.pdbx_description
1 polymer ?
#
loop_
_entity_poly.entity_id
_entity_poly.type
_entity_poly.pdbx_seq_one_letter_code
_entity_poly.pdbx_strand_id
1 'polypeptide(L)'
;MQPFAQLSPKRMAWRVASVAVGTFVVIVAMLAGMRAWSLSQGFAFQAIPGALPSATPGPPGGPGPQNILLLGVDAGPADATATPDPAAHLDGLSSVLLVHLPAERDGVEVSSIPASVPLRDDTTIGEALRSGGVTNAVEEAEGLLDTHIDHVAVIDDNAYAAVAEAFEGVTVTADSPFRTRDGGQVAAGTQRLDAAGVLAYLRPDPAQPGAEELAMRNQQELIESMLGEAVSGDTLTNLRLLADLSAEVNPYIAVDETLTPEYLAGLGLKLDDIRSDVVFDTFRG
;
A
#
# COMPACT_ATOMS: atom_id res chain seq x y z
N MET A 1 -31.32 30.31 -9.94
CA MET A 1 -31.52 29.05 -10.68
C MET A 1 -30.66 29.11 -11.93
N GLN A 2 -29.48 28.50 -11.88
CA GLN A 2 -28.60 28.23 -13.01
C GLN A 2 -28.34 26.72 -13.04
N PRO A 3 -28.17 26.10 -14.22
CA PRO A 3 -28.26 24.66 -14.37
C PRO A 3 -27.01 23.96 -13.84
N PHE A 4 -27.22 22.78 -13.25
CA PHE A 4 -26.18 21.87 -12.79
C PHE A 4 -25.22 21.54 -13.94
N ALA A 5 -23.97 21.98 -13.81
CA ALA A 5 -22.89 21.60 -14.70
C ALA A 5 -22.64 20.09 -14.58
N GLN A 6 -22.85 19.35 -15.67
CA GLN A 6 -22.45 17.96 -15.77
C GLN A 6 -20.93 17.87 -15.70
N LEU A 7 -20.42 17.21 -14.67
CA LEU A 7 -18.99 16.94 -14.49
C LEU A 7 -18.57 15.80 -15.43
N SER A 8 -17.43 15.96 -16.10
CA SER A 8 -16.89 15.00 -17.08
C SER A 8 -16.42 13.70 -16.41
N PRO A 9 -16.50 12.54 -17.11
CA PRO A 9 -16.24 11.21 -16.53
C PRO A 9 -14.82 11.02 -15.97
N LYS A 10 -13.82 11.76 -16.49
CA LYS A 10 -12.44 11.76 -15.97
C LYS A 10 -12.31 12.31 -14.54
N ARG A 11 -13.25 13.15 -14.09
CA ARG A 11 -13.26 13.72 -12.73
C ARG A 11 -13.94 12.80 -11.71
N MET A 12 -14.53 11.69 -12.17
CA MET A 12 -15.19 10.69 -11.32
C MET A 12 -14.23 9.55 -10.95
N ALA A 13 -13.40 9.09 -11.89
CA ALA A 13 -12.30 8.16 -11.59
C ALA A 13 -11.32 8.77 -10.56
N TRP A 14 -11.00 10.06 -10.72
CA TRP A 14 -10.13 10.79 -9.79
C TRP A 14 -10.74 11.00 -8.39
N ARG A 15 -12.07 10.87 -8.24
CA ARG A 15 -12.77 10.96 -6.95
C ARG A 15 -12.93 9.62 -6.23
N VAL A 16 -12.69 8.51 -6.92
CA VAL A 16 -12.82 7.14 -6.40
C VAL A 16 -11.42 6.62 -6.04
N ALA A 17 -10.44 6.88 -6.90
CA ALA A 17 -9.02 6.73 -6.62
C ALA A 17 -8.58 7.56 -5.40
N SER A 18 -9.10 8.77 -5.25
CA SER A 18 -8.81 9.66 -4.13
C SER A 18 -9.41 9.26 -2.78
N VAL A 19 -10.21 8.21 -2.77
CA VAL A 19 -10.78 7.65 -1.56
C VAL A 19 -9.99 6.37 -1.23
N ALA A 20 -9.60 5.59 -2.25
CA ALA A 20 -8.95 4.28 -2.20
C ALA A 20 -7.77 4.10 -1.24
N VAL A 21 -6.66 4.84 -1.44
CA VAL A 21 -5.46 4.68 -0.59
C VAL A 21 -5.52 5.52 0.66
N GLY A 22 -6.16 6.69 0.61
CA GLY A 22 -6.50 7.44 1.82
C GLY A 22 -7.23 6.56 2.80
N THR A 23 -8.18 5.75 2.30
CA THR A 23 -8.88 4.79 3.11
C THR A 23 -8.20 3.45 3.27
N PHE A 24 -7.25 2.98 2.44
CA PHE A 24 -6.42 1.82 2.81
C PHE A 24 -5.46 2.16 3.96
N VAL A 25 -4.83 3.34 3.91
CA VAL A 25 -3.99 3.89 4.99
C VAL A 25 -4.84 4.25 6.21
N VAL A 26 -6.03 4.83 6.02
CA VAL A 26 -6.99 5.09 7.11
C VAL A 26 -7.63 3.79 7.62
N ILE A 27 -7.80 2.75 6.81
CA ILE A 27 -8.20 1.41 7.26
C ILE A 27 -7.05 0.89 8.10
N VAL A 28 -5.82 0.73 7.60
CA VAL A 28 -4.66 0.29 8.40
C VAL A 28 -4.48 1.12 9.69
N ALA A 29 -4.70 2.43 9.65
CA ALA A 29 -4.62 3.33 10.80
C ALA A 29 -5.80 3.23 11.78
N MET A 30 -7.04 3.10 11.29
CA MET A 30 -8.24 2.87 12.10
C MET A 30 -8.23 1.45 12.68
N LEU A 31 -7.78 0.47 11.91
CA LEU A 31 -7.54 -0.92 12.30
C LEU A 31 -6.54 -0.99 13.46
N ALA A 32 -5.39 -0.33 13.31
CA ALA A 32 -4.38 -0.22 14.37
C ALA A 32 -4.91 0.54 15.60
N GLY A 33 -5.63 1.66 15.41
CA GLY A 33 -6.15 2.48 16.51
C GLY A 33 -7.32 1.87 17.28
N MET A 34 -8.18 1.13 16.60
CA MET A 34 -9.34 0.48 17.19
C MET A 34 -8.96 -0.79 17.94
N ARG A 35 -7.92 -1.50 17.48
CA ARG A 35 -7.31 -2.60 18.24
C ARG A 35 -6.50 -2.09 19.45
N ALA A 36 -5.75 -1.00 19.30
CA ALA A 36 -5.04 -0.32 20.40
C ALA A 36 -6.01 0.13 21.52
N TRP A 37 -7.22 0.54 21.15
CA TRP A 37 -8.29 0.90 22.10
C TRP A 37 -8.99 -0.32 22.73
N SER A 38 -9.09 -1.44 22.00
CA SER A 38 -9.82 -2.65 22.44
C SER A 38 -9.04 -3.52 23.43
N LEU A 39 -7.70 -3.55 23.39
CA LEU A 39 -6.87 -4.39 24.28
C LEU A 39 -5.45 -3.77 24.38
N SER A 40 -4.98 -3.16 25.46
CA SER A 40 -4.43 -3.82 26.67
C SER A 40 -3.78 -5.23 26.53
N GLN A 41 -3.66 -5.81 25.32
CA GLN A 41 -2.99 -7.07 25.00
C GLN A 41 -2.57 -7.11 23.50
N GLY A 42 -1.31 -6.74 23.20
CA GLY A 42 -0.49 -7.34 22.14
C GLY A 42 -0.92 -7.22 20.68
N PHE A 43 -1.07 -6.02 20.13
CA PHE A 43 -0.95 -5.79 18.68
C PHE A 43 0.41 -5.16 18.41
N ALA A 44 1.28 -5.88 17.72
CA ALA A 44 2.57 -5.37 17.28
C ALA A 44 2.77 -5.81 15.84
N PHE A 45 3.01 -4.84 14.95
CA PHE A 45 3.61 -5.13 13.66
C PHE A 45 4.99 -5.74 13.89
N GLN A 46 5.45 -6.52 12.93
CA GLN A 46 6.84 -6.96 12.95
C GLN A 46 7.72 -5.73 12.73
N ALA A 47 8.56 -5.42 13.71
CA ALA A 47 9.50 -4.32 13.59
C ALA A 47 10.69 -4.75 12.75
N ILE A 48 11.14 -3.88 11.84
CA ILE A 48 12.35 -4.03 11.04
C ILE A 48 13.44 -3.21 11.74
N PRO A 49 14.37 -3.83 12.50
CA PRO A 49 15.35 -3.08 13.28
C PRO A 49 16.29 -2.29 12.37
N GLY A 50 16.45 -0.99 12.64
CA GLY A 50 17.33 -0.14 11.84
C GLY A 50 16.89 0.09 10.40
N ALA A 51 15.59 -0.07 10.09
CA ALA A 51 15.05 0.10 8.73
C ALA A 51 15.23 1.51 8.14
N LEU A 52 15.33 2.52 9.00
CA LEU A 52 15.59 3.89 8.60
C LEU A 52 17.08 4.22 8.80
N PRO A 53 17.71 4.92 7.85
CA PRO A 53 19.07 5.44 8.05
C PRO A 53 19.10 6.35 9.29
N SER A 54 20.24 6.39 9.98
CA SER A 54 20.37 7.13 11.26
C SER A 54 19.93 8.59 11.08
N ALA A 55 18.89 8.98 11.83
CA ALA A 55 18.15 10.24 11.78
C ALA A 55 18.87 11.40 11.08
N THR A 56 18.52 11.64 9.81
CA THR A 56 18.52 12.99 9.29
C THR A 56 17.49 13.77 10.13
N PRO A 57 17.86 14.87 10.80
CA PRO A 57 16.90 15.61 11.60
C PRO A 57 15.73 16.04 10.71
N GLY A 58 14.52 15.58 11.04
CA GLY A 58 13.30 16.08 10.41
C GLY A 58 13.20 17.61 10.51
N PRO A 59 12.39 18.26 9.66
CA PRO A 59 12.29 19.71 9.60
C PRO A 59 12.06 20.32 11.00
N PRO A 60 12.78 21.38 11.40
CA PRO A 60 12.58 22.00 12.71
C PRO A 60 11.20 22.65 12.80
N GLY A 61 10.32 22.19 13.73
CA GLY A 61 9.07 22.91 14.03
C GLY A 61 7.84 22.12 14.52
N GLY A 62 7.89 20.79 14.64
CA GLY A 62 6.70 19.94 14.86
C GLY A 62 6.58 18.92 13.72
N PRO A 63 5.56 18.04 13.69
CA PRO A 63 5.45 17.05 12.63
C PRO A 63 5.14 17.80 11.32
N GLY A 64 6.17 18.01 10.52
CA GLY A 64 6.07 18.61 9.21
C GLY A 64 5.35 17.69 8.22
N PRO A 65 5.49 17.95 6.90
CA PRO A 65 5.10 16.94 5.93
C PRO A 65 5.83 15.63 6.22
N GLN A 66 5.17 14.51 5.96
CA GLN A 66 5.73 13.18 6.21
C GLN A 66 5.68 12.33 4.95
N ASN A 67 6.73 11.57 4.73
CA ASN A 67 6.83 10.61 3.64
C ASN A 67 6.95 9.21 4.20
N ILE A 68 6.07 8.31 3.77
CA ILE A 68 6.07 6.90 4.14
C ILE A 68 6.37 6.09 2.88
N LEU A 69 7.46 5.33 2.89
CA LEU A 69 7.82 4.43 1.80
C LEU A 69 7.17 3.06 2.03
N LEU A 70 6.39 2.59 1.07
CA LEU A 70 5.83 1.24 1.09
C LEU A 70 6.56 0.38 0.06
N LEU A 71 7.14 -0.72 0.52
CA LEU A 71 7.83 -1.70 -0.28
C LEU A 71 6.98 -2.97 -0.35
N GLY A 72 6.33 -3.20 -1.48
CA GLY A 72 5.65 -4.47 -1.73
C GLY A 72 6.66 -5.56 -2.06
N VAL A 73 6.51 -6.73 -1.46
CA VAL A 73 7.30 -7.92 -1.80
C VAL A 73 6.37 -9.04 -2.27
N ASP A 74 6.82 -9.78 -3.28
CA ASP A 74 6.19 -10.99 -3.77
C ASP A 74 5.86 -11.90 -2.58
N ALA A 75 4.69 -12.55 -2.65
CA ALA A 75 4.25 -13.42 -1.58
C ALA A 75 5.32 -14.45 -1.24
N GLY A 76 5.74 -14.46 0.02
CA GLY A 76 6.45 -15.59 0.58
C GLY A 76 5.64 -16.88 0.40
N PRO A 77 6.29 -18.06 0.46
CA PRO A 77 5.55 -19.32 0.44
C PRO A 77 4.48 -19.29 1.53
N ALA A 78 3.22 -19.55 1.16
CA ALA A 78 2.11 -19.74 2.08
C ALA A 78 2.26 -21.07 2.83
N ASP A 79 3.40 -21.26 3.50
CA ASP A 79 3.64 -22.43 4.31
C ASP A 79 2.88 -22.20 5.64
N ALA A 80 1.72 -22.83 5.79
CA ALA A 80 0.79 -22.62 6.90
C ALA A 80 1.38 -22.95 8.30
N THR A 81 2.62 -23.42 8.34
CA THR A 81 3.36 -23.74 9.57
C THR A 81 4.43 -22.71 9.95
N ALA A 82 4.79 -21.80 9.04
CA ALA A 82 5.71 -20.70 9.29
C ALA A 82 4.93 -19.43 9.63
N THR A 83 5.44 -18.64 10.59
CA THR A 83 4.95 -17.28 10.79
C THR A 83 5.39 -16.45 9.57
N PRO A 84 4.47 -15.78 8.84
CA PRO A 84 4.86 -14.89 7.76
C PRO A 84 5.89 -13.86 8.24
N ASP A 85 6.92 -13.60 7.43
CA ASP A 85 7.97 -12.62 7.72
C ASP A 85 8.28 -11.86 6.41
N PRO A 86 7.60 -10.72 6.15
CA PRO A 86 7.82 -9.93 4.95
C PRO A 86 9.28 -9.48 4.79
N ALA A 87 9.97 -9.23 5.91
CA ALA A 87 11.36 -8.80 5.91
C ALA A 87 12.35 -9.94 5.60
N ALA A 88 11.89 -11.19 5.54
CA ALA A 88 12.69 -12.33 5.07
C ALA A 88 12.64 -12.54 3.55
N HIS A 89 11.74 -11.83 2.83
CA HIS A 89 11.48 -12.01 1.39
C HIS A 89 11.83 -10.77 0.54
N LEU A 90 12.89 -10.06 0.93
CA LEU A 90 13.34 -8.82 0.29
C LEU A 90 13.86 -8.99 -1.16
N ASP A 91 14.06 -10.23 -1.61
CA ASP A 91 14.58 -10.53 -2.94
C ASP A 91 13.55 -10.28 -4.06
N GLY A 92 12.25 -10.27 -3.73
CA GLY A 92 11.14 -10.20 -4.67
C GLY A 92 10.37 -8.89 -4.59
N LEU A 93 11.02 -7.74 -4.78
CA LEU A 93 10.32 -6.45 -4.80
C LEU A 93 9.20 -6.45 -5.87
N SER A 94 7.95 -6.31 -5.45
CA SER A 94 6.76 -6.30 -6.31
C SER A 94 6.30 -4.89 -6.64
N SER A 95 6.45 -3.95 -5.71
CA SER A 95 6.02 -2.56 -5.89
C SER A 95 6.75 -1.59 -4.96
N VAL A 96 6.83 -0.32 -5.37
CA VAL A 96 7.32 0.78 -4.53
C VAL A 96 6.30 1.90 -4.58
N LEU A 97 5.76 2.28 -3.41
CA LEU A 97 4.83 3.40 -3.28
C LEU A 97 5.38 4.42 -2.30
N LEU A 98 5.28 5.70 -2.64
CA LEU A 98 5.53 6.80 -1.73
C LEU A 98 4.19 7.39 -1.30
N VAL A 99 3.91 7.37 0.00
CA VAL A 99 2.77 8.05 0.60
C VAL A 99 3.25 9.36 1.21
N HIS A 100 2.81 10.48 0.66
CA HIS A 100 3.08 11.82 1.18
C HIS A 100 1.88 12.34 1.97
N LEU A 101 2.17 12.85 3.17
CA LEU A 101 1.22 13.46 4.08
C LEU A 101 1.63 14.93 4.28
N PRO A 102 0.88 15.90 3.74
CA PRO A 102 1.17 17.32 3.96
C PRO A 102 1.08 17.69 5.43
N ALA A 103 1.78 18.73 5.88
CA ALA A 103 1.85 19.11 7.30
C ALA A 103 0.46 19.41 7.90
N GLU A 104 -0.42 19.98 7.08
CA GLU A 104 -1.80 20.33 7.37
C GLU A 104 -2.71 19.10 7.47
N ARG A 105 -2.24 17.95 6.98
CA ARG A 105 -2.93 16.66 6.91
C ARG A 105 -4.22 16.69 6.09
N ASP A 106 -4.40 17.68 5.23
CA ASP A 106 -5.60 17.94 4.42
C ASP A 106 -5.77 17.03 3.19
N GLY A 107 -4.82 16.10 2.97
CA GLY A 107 -4.89 15.09 1.92
C GLY A 107 -3.85 14.00 2.13
N VAL A 108 -3.82 13.04 1.20
CA VAL A 108 -2.78 12.01 1.12
C VAL A 108 -2.37 11.91 -0.35
N GLU A 109 -1.09 11.94 -0.68
CA GLU A 109 -0.64 11.74 -2.06
C GLU A 109 0.11 10.43 -2.16
N VAL A 110 -0.13 9.67 -3.21
CA VAL A 110 0.41 8.32 -3.39
C VAL A 110 1.05 8.26 -4.75
N SER A 111 2.37 8.10 -4.75
CA SER A 111 3.15 8.01 -5.97
C SER A 111 3.69 6.61 -6.14
N SER A 112 3.27 5.93 -7.21
CA SER A 112 3.88 4.65 -7.58
C SER A 112 5.20 4.90 -8.30
N ILE A 113 6.25 4.21 -7.86
CA ILE A 113 7.60 4.29 -8.42
C ILE A 113 7.89 2.97 -9.14
N PRO A 114 8.20 2.98 -10.44
CA PRO A 114 8.59 1.76 -11.13
C PRO A 114 9.86 1.17 -10.48
N ALA A 115 9.84 -0.14 -10.20
CA ALA A 115 10.98 -0.86 -9.64
C ALA A 115 12.18 -0.90 -10.59
N SER A 116 11.96 -0.68 -11.89
CA SER A 116 12.99 -0.59 -12.92
C SER A 116 13.66 0.78 -13.04
N VAL A 117 13.23 1.80 -12.27
CA VAL A 117 13.86 3.12 -12.31
C VAL A 117 15.34 2.99 -11.93
N PRO A 118 16.27 3.43 -12.80
CA PRO A 118 17.69 3.37 -12.52
C PRO A 118 18.08 4.44 -11.49
N LEU A 119 18.95 4.04 -10.57
CA LEU A 119 19.59 4.87 -9.56
C LEU A 119 20.94 5.40 -10.07
N ARG A 120 21.67 6.16 -9.24
CA ARG A 120 22.90 6.85 -9.63
C ARG A 120 24.04 5.91 -10.03
N ASP A 121 24.08 4.71 -9.46
CA ASP A 121 25.13 3.71 -9.69
C ASP A 121 24.69 2.59 -10.65
N ASP A 122 23.73 2.88 -11.54
CA ASP A 122 23.11 1.93 -12.48
C ASP A 122 22.43 0.72 -11.80
N THR A 123 22.07 0.87 -10.51
CA THR A 123 21.30 -0.10 -9.73
C THR A 123 19.81 0.26 -9.69
N THR A 124 18.96 -0.62 -9.15
CA THR A 124 17.55 -0.31 -8.84
C THR A 124 17.24 -0.39 -7.33
N ILE A 125 16.10 0.17 -6.91
CA ILE A 125 15.63 0.04 -5.51
C ILE A 125 15.52 -1.44 -5.11
N GLY A 126 15.08 -2.31 -6.02
CA GLY A 126 15.01 -3.75 -5.77
C GLY A 126 16.38 -4.39 -5.57
N GLU A 127 17.42 -3.91 -6.25
CA GLU A 127 18.78 -4.38 -6.05
C GLU A 127 19.39 -3.85 -4.74
N ALA A 128 19.09 -2.60 -4.39
CA ALA A 128 19.47 -2.02 -3.11
C ALA A 128 18.83 -2.77 -1.93
N LEU A 129 17.54 -3.08 -2.05
CA LEU A 129 16.77 -3.85 -1.09
C LEU A 129 17.35 -5.25 -0.87
N ARG A 130 17.70 -5.96 -1.96
CA ARG A 130 18.27 -7.30 -1.91
C ARG A 130 19.65 -7.38 -1.28
N SER A 131 20.49 -6.38 -1.57
CA SER A 131 21.91 -6.39 -1.17
C SER A 131 22.16 -5.77 0.20
N GLY A 132 21.40 -4.74 0.55
CA GLY A 132 21.60 -3.96 1.77
C GLY A 132 20.38 -3.90 2.70
N GLY A 133 19.30 -4.63 2.37
CA GLY A 133 18.08 -4.63 3.15
C GLY A 133 17.28 -3.34 3.02
N VAL A 134 16.31 -3.16 3.92
CA VAL A 134 15.35 -2.04 3.88
C VAL A 134 16.04 -0.69 4.03
N THR A 135 17.06 -0.58 4.90
CA THR A 135 17.81 0.67 5.10
C THR A 135 18.42 1.19 3.81
N ASN A 136 19.04 0.31 3.02
CA ASN A 136 19.67 0.71 1.77
C ASN A 136 18.62 1.07 0.70
N ALA A 137 17.49 0.37 0.67
CA ALA A 137 16.38 0.75 -0.21
C ALA A 137 15.80 2.13 0.13
N VAL A 138 15.72 2.46 1.42
CA VAL A 138 15.30 3.80 1.89
C VAL A 138 16.30 4.86 1.45
N GLU A 139 17.61 4.66 1.69
CA GLU A 139 18.66 5.61 1.28
C GLU A 139 18.63 5.89 -0.23
N GLU A 140 18.46 4.84 -1.05
CA GLU A 140 18.36 4.98 -2.50
C GLU A 140 17.06 5.66 -2.94
N ALA A 141 15.94 5.38 -2.27
CA ALA A 141 14.68 6.07 -2.53
C ALA A 141 14.76 7.57 -2.16
N GLU A 142 15.39 7.92 -1.04
CA GLU A 142 15.67 9.31 -0.65
C GLU A 142 16.53 10.01 -1.71
N GLY A 143 17.58 9.34 -2.19
CA GLY A 143 18.45 9.86 -3.24
C GLY A 143 17.77 10.03 -4.60
N LEU A 144 16.85 9.13 -4.96
CA LEU A 144 16.07 9.20 -6.18
C LEU A 144 15.03 10.32 -6.15
N LEU A 145 14.35 10.47 -5.01
CA LEU A 145 13.21 11.38 -4.85
C LEU A 145 13.61 12.78 -4.36
N ASP A 146 14.86 12.94 -3.91
CA ASP A 146 15.36 14.16 -3.26
C ASP A 146 14.47 14.59 -2.08
N THR A 147 13.97 13.62 -1.32
CA THR A 147 13.09 13.82 -0.17
C THR A 147 13.47 12.89 0.96
N HIS A 148 13.21 13.31 2.21
CA HIS A 148 13.42 12.47 3.38
C HIS A 148 12.26 11.46 3.53
N ILE A 149 12.57 10.23 3.90
CA ILE A 149 11.58 9.21 4.26
C ILE A 149 11.49 9.12 5.79
N ASP A 150 10.33 9.48 6.34
CA ASP A 150 10.08 9.46 7.79
C ASP A 150 9.77 8.05 8.29
N HIS A 151 9.15 7.22 7.45
CA HIS A 151 8.69 5.88 7.81
C HIS A 151 8.80 4.92 6.64
N VAL A 152 8.95 3.63 6.93
CA VAL A 152 8.97 2.57 5.92
C VAL A 152 8.16 1.36 6.38
N ALA A 153 7.44 0.76 5.44
CA ALA A 153 6.74 -0.51 5.63
C ALA A 153 7.04 -1.46 4.48
N VAL A 154 7.29 -2.72 4.81
CA VAL A 154 7.36 -3.85 3.88
C VAL A 154 6.04 -4.61 3.94
N ILE A 155 5.41 -4.81 2.79
CA ILE A 155 4.09 -5.44 2.65
C ILE A 155 4.25 -6.68 1.77
N ASP A 156 3.97 -7.85 2.32
CA ASP A 156 3.87 -9.09 1.53
C ASP A 156 2.54 -9.10 0.77
N ASP A 157 2.57 -9.43 -0.52
CA ASP A 157 1.37 -9.47 -1.37
C ASP A 157 0.21 -10.32 -0.80
N ASN A 158 0.50 -11.31 0.06
CA ASN A 158 -0.52 -12.08 0.78
C ASN A 158 -1.44 -11.21 1.65
N ALA A 159 -1.02 -9.99 2.02
CA ALA A 159 -1.89 -9.00 2.64
C ALA A 159 -3.15 -8.73 1.78
N TYR A 160 -3.00 -8.64 0.46
CA TYR A 160 -4.11 -8.44 -0.47
C TYR A 160 -5.00 -9.69 -0.56
N ALA A 161 -4.41 -10.88 -0.50
CA ALA A 161 -5.14 -12.14 -0.48
C ALA A 161 -6.00 -12.28 0.79
N ALA A 162 -5.45 -11.91 1.96
CA ALA A 162 -6.17 -11.88 3.24
C ALA A 162 -7.36 -10.91 3.21
N VAL A 163 -7.17 -9.71 2.66
CA VAL A 163 -8.28 -8.75 2.49
C VAL A 163 -9.37 -9.33 1.59
N ALA A 164 -8.98 -9.99 0.49
CA ALA A 164 -9.94 -10.61 -0.41
C ALA A 164 -10.69 -11.77 0.23
N GLU A 165 -10.05 -12.59 1.05
CA GLU A 165 -10.70 -13.66 1.80
C GLU A 165 -11.76 -13.08 2.76
N ALA A 166 -11.41 -12.04 3.51
CA ALA A 166 -12.31 -11.37 4.44
C ALA A 166 -13.55 -10.74 3.77
N PHE A 167 -13.41 -10.30 2.51
CA PHE A 167 -14.51 -9.75 1.71
C PHE A 167 -15.23 -10.79 0.84
N GLU A 168 -14.89 -12.08 0.96
CA GLU A 168 -15.41 -13.14 0.10
C GLU A 168 -15.22 -12.79 -1.40
N GLY A 169 -14.04 -12.26 -1.69
CA GLY A 169 -13.57 -11.79 -2.99
C GLY A 169 -13.62 -10.27 -3.19
N VAL A 170 -12.95 -9.80 -4.23
CA VAL A 170 -12.85 -8.38 -4.60
C VAL A 170 -13.20 -8.22 -6.08
N THR A 171 -14.04 -7.25 -6.39
CA THR A 171 -14.44 -6.96 -7.77
C THR A 171 -13.44 -6.01 -8.43
N VAL A 172 -12.70 -6.47 -9.44
CA VAL A 172 -11.76 -5.63 -10.20
C VAL A 172 -12.17 -5.51 -11.66
N THR A 173 -11.66 -4.49 -12.35
CA THR A 173 -11.80 -4.34 -13.80
C THR A 173 -10.45 -4.43 -14.50
N ALA A 174 -10.31 -5.38 -15.42
CA ALA A 174 -9.14 -5.47 -16.29
C ALA A 174 -9.43 -4.82 -17.65
N ASP A 175 -8.69 -3.78 -18.02
CA ASP A 175 -8.86 -3.09 -19.32
C ASP A 175 -8.57 -4.00 -20.53
N SER A 176 -7.64 -4.93 -20.37
CA SER A 176 -7.20 -5.87 -21.39
C SER A 176 -6.83 -7.22 -20.79
N PRO A 177 -6.95 -8.34 -21.52
CA PRO A 177 -6.53 -9.63 -20.98
C PRO A 177 -5.01 -9.67 -20.86
N PHE A 178 -4.50 -10.36 -19.86
CA PHE A 178 -3.05 -10.52 -19.66
C PHE A 178 -2.69 -11.90 -19.11
N ARG A 179 -1.43 -12.28 -19.27
CA ARG A 179 -0.88 -13.51 -18.69
C ARG A 179 -0.36 -13.23 -17.30
N THR A 180 -0.52 -14.18 -16.41
CA THR A 180 0.04 -14.10 -15.06
C THR A 180 1.37 -14.81 -14.99
N ARG A 181 2.23 -14.39 -14.06
CA ARG A 181 3.55 -14.98 -13.81
C ARG A 181 3.48 -16.48 -13.56
N ASP A 182 2.40 -16.95 -12.94
CA ASP A 182 2.15 -18.36 -12.61
C ASP A 182 1.58 -19.19 -13.78
N GLY A 183 1.53 -18.63 -14.99
CA GLY A 183 1.05 -19.30 -16.21
C GLY A 183 -0.47 -19.25 -16.41
N GLY A 184 -1.18 -18.49 -15.58
CA GLY A 184 -2.61 -18.21 -15.72
C GLY A 184 -2.91 -17.07 -16.70
N GLN A 185 -4.19 -16.74 -16.82
CA GLN A 185 -4.66 -15.60 -17.61
C GLN A 185 -5.78 -14.88 -16.88
N VAL A 186 -5.75 -13.55 -16.93
CA VAL A 186 -6.82 -12.67 -16.48
C VAL A 186 -7.58 -12.20 -17.73
N ALA A 187 -8.90 -12.38 -17.73
CA ALA A 187 -9.74 -11.90 -18.83
C ALA A 187 -9.97 -10.39 -18.72
N ALA A 188 -10.25 -9.73 -19.86
CA ALA A 188 -10.71 -8.35 -19.83
C ALA A 188 -12.14 -8.25 -19.28
N GLY A 189 -12.44 -7.11 -18.66
CA GLY A 189 -13.74 -6.78 -18.09
C GLY A 189 -13.75 -6.85 -16.57
N THR A 190 -14.94 -6.60 -16.01
CA THR A 190 -15.17 -6.65 -14.56
C THR A 190 -15.37 -8.09 -14.11
N GLN A 191 -14.65 -8.50 -13.08
CA GLN A 191 -14.70 -9.84 -12.52
C GLN A 191 -14.45 -9.81 -11.01
N ARG A 192 -15.05 -10.75 -10.29
CA ARG A 192 -14.78 -10.94 -8.86
C ARG A 192 -13.65 -11.95 -8.71
N LEU A 193 -12.60 -11.56 -8.01
CA LEU A 193 -11.42 -12.36 -7.72
C LEU A 193 -11.49 -12.89 -6.30
N ASP A 194 -11.16 -14.16 -6.11
CA ASP A 194 -10.86 -14.73 -4.80
C ASP A 194 -9.40 -14.40 -4.39
N ALA A 195 -8.98 -14.86 -3.21
CA ALA A 195 -7.64 -14.63 -2.68
C ALA A 195 -6.51 -15.01 -3.67
N ALA A 196 -6.63 -16.18 -4.32
CA ALA A 196 -5.64 -16.64 -5.30
C ALA A 196 -5.69 -15.81 -6.60
N GLY A 197 -6.89 -15.45 -7.07
CA GLY A 197 -7.09 -14.58 -8.21
C GLY A 197 -6.50 -13.20 -8.01
N VAL A 198 -6.56 -12.65 -6.79
CA VAL A 198 -5.95 -11.36 -6.44
C VAL A 198 -4.43 -11.41 -6.57
N LEU A 199 -3.77 -12.45 -6.05
CA LEU A 199 -2.32 -12.61 -6.21
C LEU A 199 -1.93 -12.75 -7.69
N ALA A 200 -2.70 -13.52 -8.46
CA ALA A 200 -2.47 -13.70 -9.89
C ALA A 200 -2.67 -12.38 -10.66
N TYR A 201 -3.61 -11.54 -10.23
CA TYR A 201 -3.89 -10.23 -10.83
C TYR A 201 -2.75 -9.22 -10.59
N LEU A 202 -2.13 -9.25 -9.41
CA LEU A 202 -0.96 -8.41 -9.08
C LEU A 202 0.33 -8.84 -9.81
N ARG A 203 0.36 -10.05 -10.37
CA ARG A 203 1.56 -10.62 -10.99
C ARG A 203 1.40 -10.88 -12.48
N PRO A 204 1.38 -9.83 -13.31
CA PRO A 204 1.56 -10.01 -14.75
C PRO A 204 2.82 -10.82 -15.07
N ASP A 205 2.77 -11.58 -16.16
CA ASP A 205 3.92 -12.28 -16.72
C ASP A 205 5.00 -11.24 -17.08
N PRO A 206 6.19 -11.28 -16.44
CA PRO A 206 7.23 -10.29 -16.68
C PRO A 206 7.76 -10.31 -18.14
N ALA A 207 7.54 -11.40 -18.88
CA ALA A 207 7.92 -11.49 -20.29
C ALA A 207 6.98 -10.72 -21.23
N GLN A 208 5.83 -10.24 -20.76
CA GLN A 208 4.88 -9.53 -21.59
C GLN A 208 5.23 -8.03 -21.71
N PRO A 209 4.97 -7.39 -22.87
CA PRO A 209 5.21 -5.96 -23.03
C PRO A 209 4.41 -5.13 -22.02
N GLY A 210 5.08 -4.19 -21.35
CA GLY A 210 4.43 -3.30 -20.37
C GLY A 210 4.01 -3.99 -19.06
N ALA A 211 4.61 -5.15 -18.73
CA ALA A 211 4.27 -5.90 -17.51
C ALA A 211 4.31 -5.06 -16.23
N GLU A 212 5.35 -4.22 -16.08
CA GLU A 212 5.52 -3.37 -14.91
C GLU A 212 4.46 -2.27 -14.81
N GLU A 213 4.19 -1.56 -15.91
CA GLU A 213 3.11 -0.57 -15.96
C GLU A 213 1.75 -1.22 -15.65
N LEU A 214 1.51 -2.43 -16.17
CA LEU A 214 0.30 -3.17 -15.86
C LEU A 214 0.22 -3.58 -14.39
N ALA A 215 1.32 -4.03 -13.78
CA ALA A 215 1.37 -4.39 -12.38
C ALA A 215 1.02 -3.18 -11.49
N MET A 216 1.59 -2.01 -11.78
CA MET A 216 1.28 -0.76 -11.07
C MET A 216 -0.19 -0.37 -11.21
N ARG A 217 -0.76 -0.46 -12.42
CA ARG A 217 -2.18 -0.18 -12.67
C ARG A 217 -3.09 -1.17 -11.94
N ASN A 218 -2.76 -2.45 -11.98
CA ASN A 218 -3.51 -3.50 -11.29
C ASN A 218 -3.48 -3.30 -9.78
N GLN A 219 -2.33 -2.93 -9.22
CA GLN A 219 -2.21 -2.62 -7.79
C GLN A 219 -3.10 -1.43 -7.41
N GLN A 220 -3.11 -0.38 -8.21
CA GLN A 220 -4.00 0.77 -8.00
C GLN A 220 -5.48 0.35 -8.06
N GLU A 221 -5.91 -0.32 -9.13
CA GLU A 221 -7.29 -0.80 -9.31
C GLU A 221 -7.73 -1.70 -8.14
N LEU A 222 -6.84 -2.57 -7.66
CA LEU A 222 -7.13 -3.47 -6.56
C LEU A 222 -7.35 -2.70 -5.25
N ILE A 223 -6.49 -1.72 -4.95
CA ILE A 223 -6.67 -0.87 -3.75
C ILE A 223 -7.97 -0.07 -3.85
N GLU A 224 -8.30 0.47 -5.02
CA GLU A 224 -9.57 1.14 -5.31
C GLU A 224 -10.78 0.23 -5.08
N SER A 225 -10.68 -1.01 -5.56
CA SER A 225 -11.73 -2.00 -5.45
C SER A 225 -11.95 -2.47 -4.01
N MET A 226 -10.88 -2.80 -3.28
CA MET A 226 -10.94 -3.21 -1.87
C MET A 226 -11.55 -2.12 -1.00
N LEU A 227 -11.27 -0.86 -1.30
CA LEU A 227 -11.94 0.21 -0.60
C LEU A 227 -13.43 0.27 -0.92
N GLY A 228 -13.80 0.18 -2.21
CA GLY A 228 -15.20 0.16 -2.60
C GLY A 228 -15.99 -0.89 -1.83
N GLU A 229 -15.42 -2.08 -1.67
CA GLU A 229 -15.97 -3.17 -0.86
C GLU A 229 -16.08 -2.77 0.63
N ALA A 230 -15.01 -2.24 1.25
CA ALA A 230 -15.04 -1.81 2.65
C ALA A 230 -16.06 -0.68 2.97
N VAL A 231 -16.28 0.25 2.04
CA VAL A 231 -17.28 1.33 2.16
C VAL A 231 -18.69 0.78 1.99
N SER A 232 -18.90 -0.09 1.00
CA SER A 232 -20.22 -0.63 0.67
C SER A 232 -20.72 -1.70 1.64
N GLY A 233 -19.81 -2.45 2.26
CA GLY A 233 -20.11 -3.50 3.23
C GLY A 233 -20.32 -3.00 4.66
N ASP A 234 -20.43 -1.68 4.87
CA ASP A 234 -20.46 -1.02 6.18
C ASP A 234 -19.24 -1.38 7.06
N THR A 235 -18.17 -1.93 6.48
CA THR A 235 -16.97 -2.41 7.20
C THR A 235 -16.37 -1.27 8.01
N LEU A 236 -16.29 -0.06 7.43
CA LEU A 236 -15.80 1.14 8.13
C LEU A 236 -16.58 1.49 9.40
N THR A 237 -17.84 1.09 9.50
CA THR A 237 -18.67 1.31 10.71
C THR A 237 -18.71 0.09 11.63
N ASN A 238 -18.19 -1.06 11.18
CA ASN A 238 -18.18 -2.31 11.93
C ASN A 238 -16.81 -2.54 12.56
N LEU A 239 -16.66 -2.06 13.80
CA LEU A 239 -15.42 -2.18 14.59
C LEU A 239 -14.89 -3.61 14.70
N ARG A 240 -15.77 -4.62 14.69
CA ARG A 240 -15.36 -6.02 14.82
C ARG A 240 -14.76 -6.55 13.53
N LEU A 241 -15.42 -6.32 12.40
CA LEU A 241 -14.90 -6.73 11.08
C LEU A 241 -13.56 -6.06 10.78
N LEU A 242 -13.45 -4.78 11.16
CA LEU A 242 -12.18 -4.06 11.11
C LEU A 242 -11.11 -4.76 11.94
N ALA A 243 -11.37 -5.01 13.23
CA ALA A 243 -10.39 -5.66 14.10
C ALA A 243 -9.98 -7.07 13.60
N ASP A 244 -10.91 -7.83 13.04
CA ASP A 244 -10.66 -9.16 12.49
C ASP A 244 -9.78 -9.07 11.22
N LEU A 245 -10.12 -8.18 10.28
CA LEU A 245 -9.32 -7.89 9.08
C LEU A 245 -7.89 -7.45 9.44
N SER A 246 -7.76 -6.59 10.46
CA SER A 246 -6.47 -6.13 10.96
C SER A 246 -5.60 -7.28 11.44
N ALA A 247 -6.19 -8.23 12.16
CA ALA A 247 -5.46 -9.36 12.71
C ALA A 247 -4.99 -10.32 11.61
N GLU A 248 -5.75 -10.42 10.53
CA GLU A 248 -5.44 -11.28 9.38
C GLU A 248 -4.33 -10.69 8.50
N VAL A 249 -4.31 -9.36 8.33
CA VAL A 249 -3.32 -8.67 7.50
C VAL A 249 -2.00 -8.42 8.23
N ASN A 250 -2.02 -8.21 9.56
CA ASN A 250 -0.84 -7.86 10.36
C ASN A 250 0.41 -8.75 10.16
N PRO A 251 0.31 -10.08 10.01
CA PRO A 251 1.48 -10.94 9.77
C PRO A 251 2.21 -10.61 8.47
N TYR A 252 1.53 -10.01 7.49
CA TYR A 252 2.06 -9.68 6.17
C TYR A 252 2.61 -8.26 6.09
N ILE A 253 2.69 -7.55 7.22
CA ILE A 253 3.21 -6.19 7.28
C ILE A 253 4.35 -6.14 8.30
N ALA A 254 5.50 -5.66 7.85
CA ALA A 254 6.62 -5.29 8.69
C ALA A 254 6.89 -3.79 8.56
N VAL A 255 7.20 -3.10 9.66
CA VAL A 255 7.33 -1.64 9.70
C VAL A 255 8.59 -1.21 10.41
N ASP A 256 9.04 0.03 10.21
CA ASP A 256 10.11 0.60 11.03
C ASP A 256 9.70 0.72 12.51
N GLU A 257 10.70 0.80 13.38
CA GLU A 257 10.52 0.79 14.84
C GLU A 257 9.69 1.98 15.38
N THR A 258 9.53 3.05 14.59
CA THR A 258 8.83 4.27 14.98
C THR A 258 7.39 4.34 14.46
N LEU A 259 7.04 3.49 13.50
CA LEU A 259 5.71 3.34 12.94
C LEU A 259 4.85 2.47 13.88
N THR A 260 4.62 2.98 15.09
CA THR A 260 3.92 2.23 16.13
C THR A 260 2.41 2.21 15.91
N PRO A 261 1.68 1.24 16.48
CA PRO A 261 0.21 1.23 16.44
C PRO A 261 -0.40 2.53 16.98
N GLU A 262 0.19 3.14 18.02
CA GLU A 262 -0.27 4.41 18.59
C GLU A 262 -0.07 5.58 17.62
N TYR A 263 1.05 5.59 16.89
CA TYR A 263 1.32 6.58 15.87
C TYR A 263 0.30 6.49 14.73
N LEU A 264 0.06 5.27 14.22
CA LEU A 264 -0.95 5.02 13.19
C LEU A 264 -2.36 5.38 13.67
N ALA A 265 -2.73 5.01 14.89
CA ALA A 265 -4.00 5.40 15.49
C ALA A 265 -4.19 6.92 15.50
N GLY A 266 -3.15 7.65 15.92
CA GLY A 266 -3.14 9.10 15.94
C GLY A 266 -3.22 9.71 14.54
N LEU A 267 -2.60 9.07 13.55
CA LEU A 267 -2.71 9.49 12.15
C LEU A 267 -4.13 9.28 11.62
N GLY A 268 -4.73 8.12 11.87
CA GLY A 268 -6.10 7.79 11.44
C GLY A 268 -7.13 8.78 11.97
N LEU A 269 -7.06 9.15 13.26
CA LEU A 269 -7.96 10.15 13.86
C LEU A 269 -7.80 11.56 13.27
N LYS A 270 -6.59 11.93 12.84
CA LYS A 270 -6.35 13.24 12.18
C LYS A 270 -6.88 13.28 10.76
N LEU A 271 -6.86 12.13 10.08
CA LEU A 271 -7.35 12.00 8.71
C LEU A 271 -8.87 11.77 8.64
N ASP A 272 -9.50 11.24 9.70
CA ASP A 272 -10.96 11.00 9.76
C ASP A 272 -11.80 12.28 9.67
N ASP A 273 -11.29 13.40 10.19
CA ASP A 273 -11.99 14.70 10.14
C ASP A 273 -11.92 15.35 8.75
N ILE A 274 -11.21 14.73 7.79
CA ILE A 274 -10.84 15.32 6.52
C ILE A 274 -11.53 14.53 5.39
N ARG A 275 -12.45 15.23 4.72
CA ARG A 275 -13.11 14.74 3.50
C ARG A 275 -12.09 14.71 2.35
N SER A 276 -11.35 13.61 2.32
CA SER A 276 -10.23 13.18 1.47
C SER A 276 -10.18 13.67 0.01
N ASP A 277 -9.16 14.48 -0.28
CA ASP A 277 -8.49 14.51 -1.59
C ASP A 277 -7.24 13.63 -1.47
N VAL A 278 -7.29 12.39 -1.97
CA VAL A 278 -6.10 11.58 -2.25
C VAL A 278 -5.71 11.67 -3.72
N VAL A 279 -4.44 11.85 -4.03
CA VAL A 279 -3.98 11.94 -5.42
C VAL A 279 -3.05 10.79 -5.69
N PHE A 280 -3.44 9.95 -6.65
CA PHE A 280 -2.51 9.01 -7.26
C PHE A 280 -1.75 9.69 -8.38
N ASP A 281 -0.44 9.57 -8.33
CA ASP A 281 0.43 9.86 -9.45
C ASP A 281 1.37 8.68 -9.70
N THR A 282 1.92 8.63 -10.90
CA THR A 282 3.01 7.73 -11.22
C THR A 282 4.26 8.58 -11.37
N PHE A 283 5.31 8.23 -10.64
CA PHE A 283 6.58 8.92 -10.77
C PHE A 283 7.06 8.86 -12.23
N ARG A 284 7.35 10.02 -12.80
CA ARG A 284 7.97 10.17 -14.12
C ARG A 284 9.29 10.90 -13.90
N GLY A 285 10.39 10.13 -13.90
CA GLY A 285 11.76 10.67 -13.86
C GLY A 285 12.09 11.52 -15.08
#